data_AF-A0A5E4LGY8-F1
#
_entry.id   AF-A0A5E4LGY8-F1
#
_cell.length_a   1.000
_cell.length_b   1.000
_cell.length_c   1.000
_cell.angle_alpha   90.00
_cell.angle_beta   90.00
_cell.angle_gamma   90.00
#
_symmetry.space_group_name_H-M   'P 1'
#
loop_
_entity.id
_entity.type
_entity.pdbx_description
1 polymer ?
#
loop_
_entity_poly.entity_id
_entity_poly.type
_entity_poly.pdbx_seq_one_letter_code
_entity_poly.pdbx_strand_id
1 'polypeptide(L)'
;MARRGESKGQKAISAPSIRHLHRKEYVLTVKGRPGPHSKETSAPLLFVLRDVIGIAKNAKEARRMLGEGSIKVNGKVRKKLEFPAGIFDIVEAAPLKKKYMLLLDYKGSLKSV
;
A
#
# COMPACT_ATOMS: atom_id res chain seq x y z
N MET A 1 -28.32 3.09 -18.54
CA MET A 1 -28.44 3.47 -17.10
C MET A 1 -27.08 3.94 -16.58
N ALA A 2 -27.01 5.09 -15.92
CA ALA A 2 -25.77 5.60 -15.33
C ALA A 2 -25.56 5.06 -13.90
N ARG A 3 -24.30 4.75 -13.55
CA ARG A 3 -23.94 4.23 -12.23
C ARG A 3 -23.97 5.37 -11.20
N ARG A 4 -24.83 5.25 -10.17
CA ARG A 4 -25.02 6.29 -9.13
C ARG A 4 -24.27 6.03 -7.81
N GLY A 5 -23.65 4.86 -7.64
CA GLY A 5 -23.01 4.45 -6.38
C GLY A 5 -21.48 4.32 -6.44
N GLU A 6 -20.83 4.28 -5.28
CA GLU A 6 -19.38 4.17 -5.19
C GLU A 6 -18.84 2.85 -5.77
N SER A 7 -17.63 2.92 -6.33
CA SER A 7 -16.92 1.75 -6.83
C SER A 7 -16.17 1.03 -5.71
N LYS A 8 -16.63 -0.15 -5.29
CA LYS A 8 -15.93 -0.92 -4.24
C LYS A 8 -14.60 -1.54 -4.73
N GLY A 9 -14.53 -1.91 -6.01
CA GLY A 9 -13.36 -2.53 -6.63
C GLY A 9 -12.56 -1.60 -7.52
N GLN A 10 -11.29 -1.95 -7.75
CA GLN A 10 -10.40 -1.27 -8.69
C GLN A 10 -9.79 -2.30 -9.65
N LYS A 11 -9.86 -2.05 -10.97
CA LYS A 11 -9.16 -2.86 -11.98
C LYS A 11 -7.66 -2.57 -11.93
N ALA A 12 -6.82 -3.59 -12.10
CA ALA A 12 -5.36 -3.43 -12.07
C ALA A 12 -4.84 -2.51 -13.19
N ILE A 13 -5.46 -2.55 -14.37
CA ILE A 13 -5.12 -1.69 -15.51
C ILE A 13 -5.32 -0.20 -15.19
N SER A 14 -6.32 0.11 -14.35
CA SER A 14 -6.67 1.46 -13.88
C SER A 14 -5.96 1.83 -12.55
N ALA A 15 -4.97 1.04 -12.13
CA ALA A 15 -4.12 1.40 -11.01
C ALA A 15 -3.23 2.60 -11.37
N PRO A 16 -3.02 3.55 -10.45
CA PRO A 16 -2.06 4.63 -10.65
C PRO A 16 -0.65 4.06 -10.77
N SER A 17 0.20 4.68 -11.59
CA SER A 17 1.57 4.20 -11.88
C SER A 17 2.49 4.18 -10.65
N ILE A 18 2.17 4.97 -9.62
CA ILE A 18 2.94 5.01 -8.38
C ILE A 18 2.96 3.66 -7.63
N ARG A 19 1.92 2.85 -7.83
CA ARG A 19 1.84 1.49 -7.28
C ARG A 19 2.69 0.59 -8.17
N HIS A 20 3.78 0.07 -7.63
CA HIS A 20 4.64 -0.89 -8.31
C HIS A 20 3.88 -2.22 -8.49
N LEU A 21 3.12 -2.34 -9.59
CA LEU A 21 2.21 -3.46 -9.86
C LEU A 21 2.32 -3.92 -11.32
N HIS A 22 2.36 -5.24 -11.51
CA HIS A 22 2.13 -5.87 -12.82
C HIS A 22 0.64 -5.81 -13.19
N ARG A 23 0.28 -4.84 -14.03
CA ARG A 23 -1.13 -4.54 -14.37
C ARG A 23 -1.88 -5.65 -15.12
N LYS A 24 -1.16 -6.61 -15.72
CA LYS A 24 -1.72 -7.69 -16.53
C LYS A 24 -1.76 -9.04 -15.81
N GLU A 25 -1.20 -9.14 -14.60
CA GLU A 25 -1.16 -10.41 -13.86
C GLU A 25 -2.51 -10.77 -13.24
N TYR A 26 -3.19 -9.75 -12.69
CA TYR A 26 -4.50 -9.92 -12.06
C TYR A 26 -5.51 -8.92 -12.60
N VAL A 27 -6.79 -9.30 -12.66
CA VAL A 27 -7.88 -8.44 -13.14
C VAL A 27 -8.16 -7.30 -12.16
N LEU A 28 -8.13 -7.60 -10.85
CA LEU A 28 -8.47 -6.67 -9.77
C LEU A 28 -7.25 -6.40 -8.88
N THR A 29 -7.23 -5.18 -8.34
CA THR A 29 -6.20 -4.73 -7.40
C THR A 29 -6.84 -4.20 -6.12
N VAL A 30 -6.06 -4.08 -5.06
CA VAL A 30 -6.53 -3.49 -3.81
C VAL A 30 -6.80 -2.00 -4.01
N LYS A 31 -8.05 -1.61 -3.77
CA LYS A 31 -8.44 -0.20 -3.76
C LYS A 31 -7.94 0.45 -2.46
N GLY A 32 -7.24 1.57 -2.60
CA GLY A 32 -6.87 2.39 -1.44
C GLY A 32 -8.12 2.96 -0.80
N ARG A 33 -8.22 2.85 0.54
CA ARG A 33 -9.29 3.48 1.31
C ARG A 33 -9.09 5.00 1.29
N PRO A 34 -10.16 5.83 1.31
CA PRO A 34 -10.02 7.24 1.58
C PRO A 34 -9.25 7.45 2.90
N GLY A 35 -8.30 8.37 2.88
CA GLY A 35 -7.35 8.55 3.97
C GLY A 35 -6.47 9.79 3.76
N PRO A 36 -5.31 9.87 4.41
CA PRO A 36 -4.48 11.08 4.46
C PRO A 36 -3.98 11.54 3.09
N HIS A 37 -3.73 10.61 2.18
CA HIS A 37 -3.08 10.86 0.91
C HIS A 37 -4.01 10.59 -0.27
N SER A 38 -3.84 11.37 -1.34
CA SER A 38 -4.53 11.21 -2.61
C SER A 38 -4.17 9.90 -3.32
N LYS A 39 -5.06 9.44 -4.22
CA LYS A 39 -4.90 8.16 -4.93
C LYS A 39 -3.63 8.10 -5.78
N GLU A 40 -3.17 9.25 -6.29
CA GLU A 40 -2.02 9.37 -7.18
C GLU A 40 -0.68 9.42 -6.44
N THR A 41 -0.69 9.85 -5.17
CA THR A 41 0.51 10.01 -4.34
C THR A 41 0.65 8.90 -3.29
N SER A 42 -0.23 7.89 -3.32
CA SER A 42 -0.26 6.83 -2.31
C SER A 42 -0.38 5.42 -2.87
N ALA A 43 0.18 4.49 -2.11
CA ALA A 43 -0.03 3.06 -2.27
C ALA A 43 -0.69 2.46 -1.02
N PRO A 44 -1.59 1.49 -1.18
CA PRO A 44 -2.07 0.69 -0.05
C PRO A 44 -0.92 -0.02 0.67
N LEU A 45 -1.02 -0.17 1.99
CA LEU A 45 -0.01 -0.88 2.81
C LEU A 45 0.35 -2.27 2.30
N LEU A 46 -0.59 -2.98 1.66
CA LEU A 46 -0.27 -4.28 1.04
C LEU A 46 0.90 -4.18 0.04
N PHE A 47 0.89 -3.18 -0.85
CA PHE A 47 1.94 -2.98 -1.84
C PHE A 47 3.25 -2.57 -1.19
N VAL A 48 3.17 -1.72 -0.16
CA VAL A 48 4.35 -1.29 0.57
C VAL A 48 5.06 -2.48 1.23
N LEU A 49 4.32 -3.36 1.89
CA LEU A 49 4.89 -4.51 2.60
C LEU A 49 5.40 -5.61 1.65
N ARG A 50 4.74 -5.80 0.50
CA ARG A 50 5.06 -6.86 -0.45
C ARG A 50 6.08 -6.43 -1.49
N ASP A 51 5.84 -5.31 -2.16
CA ASP A 51 6.56 -4.92 -3.37
C ASP A 51 7.66 -3.88 -3.08
N VAL A 52 7.47 -3.02 -2.07
CA VAL A 52 8.44 -1.97 -1.72
C VAL A 52 9.48 -2.46 -0.70
N ILE A 53 9.03 -2.98 0.44
CA ILE A 53 9.92 -3.41 1.54
C ILE A 53 10.26 -4.91 1.45
N GLY A 54 9.36 -5.73 0.87
CA GLY A 54 9.59 -7.17 0.67
C GLY A 54 9.53 -8.05 1.93
N ILE A 55 8.86 -7.60 3.00
CA ILE A 55 8.74 -8.36 4.25
C ILE A 55 7.69 -9.48 4.12
N ALA A 56 6.62 -9.22 3.36
CA ALA A 56 5.57 -10.20 3.11
C ALA A 56 5.64 -10.69 1.67
N LYS A 57 5.54 -12.01 1.45
CA LYS A 57 5.43 -12.56 0.08
C LYS A 57 3.98 -12.56 -0.38
N ASN A 58 3.07 -12.86 0.54
CA ASN A 58 1.66 -13.05 0.25
C ASN A 58 0.76 -12.03 0.96
N ALA A 59 -0.43 -11.77 0.38
CA ALA A 59 -1.43 -10.89 1.01
C ALA A 59 -1.95 -11.43 2.35
N LYS A 60 -1.96 -12.75 2.54
CA LYS A 60 -2.35 -13.41 3.80
C LYS A 60 -1.35 -13.13 4.92
N GLU A 61 -0.06 -13.17 4.62
CA GLU A 61 1.02 -12.84 5.56
C GLU A 61 0.95 -11.36 5.95
N ALA A 62 0.82 -10.46 4.97
CA ALA A 62 0.64 -9.04 5.23
C ALA A 62 -0.58 -8.77 6.13
N ARG A 63 -1.70 -9.47 5.91
CA ARG A 63 -2.89 -9.36 6.75
C ARG A 63 -2.62 -9.82 8.18
N ARG A 64 -1.89 -10.93 8.35
CA ARG A 64 -1.53 -11.47 9.66
C ARG A 64 -0.64 -10.49 10.42
N MET A 65 0.41 -9.98 9.78
CA MET A 65 1.33 -8.99 10.39
C MET A 65 0.60 -7.71 10.82
N LEU A 66 -0.32 -7.21 9.99
CA LEU A 66 -1.15 -6.05 10.34
C LEU A 66 -2.14 -6.36 11.48
N GLY A 67 -2.69 -7.59 11.52
CA GLY A 67 -3.57 -8.04 12.60
C GLY A 67 -2.86 -8.11 13.96
N GLU A 68 -1.63 -8.61 13.96
CA GLU A 68 -0.74 -8.67 15.13
C GLU A 68 -0.28 -7.28 15.59
N GLY A 69 -0.42 -6.25 14.76
CA GLY A 69 -0.03 -4.87 15.10
C GLY A 69 1.48 -4.61 14.96
N SER A 70 2.17 -5.47 14.23
CA SER A 70 3.63 -5.43 14.02
C SER A 70 4.10 -4.28 13.13
N ILE A 71 3.18 -3.54 12.50
CA ILE A 71 3.48 -2.46 11.55
C ILE A 71 2.90 -1.15 12.07
N LYS A 72 3.77 -0.14 12.15
CA LYS A 72 3.39 1.24 12.49
C LYS A 72 3.65 2.16 11.31
N VAL A 73 2.74 3.08 11.06
CA VAL A 73 2.91 4.17 10.11
C VAL A 73 2.90 5.47 10.90
N ASN A 74 3.98 6.24 10.84
CA ASN A 74 4.17 7.48 11.61
C ASN A 74 3.88 7.26 13.11
N GLY A 75 4.40 6.17 13.68
CA GLY A 75 4.22 5.79 15.08
C GLY A 75 2.86 5.20 15.46
N LYS A 76 1.87 5.19 14.56
CA LYS A 76 0.53 4.63 14.82
C LYS A 76 0.39 3.22 14.23
N VAL A 77 -0.08 2.27 15.05
CA VAL A 77 -0.37 0.90 14.58
C VAL A 77 -1.53 0.93 13.59
N ARG A 78 -1.31 0.39 12.38
CA ARG A 78 -2.34 0.29 11.35
C ARG A 78 -2.63 -1.18 11.09
N LYS A 79 -3.91 -1.57 11.13
CA LYS A 79 -4.36 -2.96 10.93
C LYS A 79 -4.98 -3.23 9.54
N LYS A 80 -5.24 -2.18 8.76
CA LYS A 80 -5.96 -2.27 7.48
C LYS A 80 -4.99 -2.29 6.31
N LEU A 81 -5.11 -3.31 5.44
CA LEU A 81 -4.33 -3.48 4.21
C LEU A 81 -4.52 -2.33 3.21
N GLU A 82 -5.72 -1.76 3.20
CA GLU A 82 -6.15 -0.71 2.26
C GLU A 82 -5.71 0.69 2.69
N PHE A 83 -5.05 0.82 3.84
CA PHE A 83 -4.62 2.12 4.34
C PHE A 83 -3.64 2.76 3.35
N PRO A 84 -3.91 3.99 2.87
CA PRO A 84 -3.05 4.66 1.93
C PRO A 84 -1.81 5.19 2.66
N ALA A 85 -0.65 4.61 2.37
CA ALA A 85 0.64 5.15 2.75
C ALA A 85 1.18 5.98 1.58
N GLY A 86 1.61 7.20 1.88
CA GLY A 86 2.06 8.17 0.90
C GLY A 86 3.56 8.41 0.97
N ILE A 87 3.96 9.44 0.24
CA ILE A 87 5.33 9.96 0.24
C ILE A 87 5.63 10.53 1.64
N PHE A 88 6.87 10.34 2.10
CA PHE A 88 7.39 10.73 3.41
C PHE A 88 6.77 10.03 4.62
N ASP A 89 5.89 9.04 4.42
CA ASP A 89 5.44 8.21 5.53
C ASP A 89 6.57 7.29 6.00
N ILE A 90 6.76 7.24 7.32
CA ILE A 90 7.71 6.35 7.98
C ILE A 90 6.97 5.07 8.38
N VAL A 91 7.38 3.96 7.79
CA VAL A 91 6.85 2.63 8.10
C VAL A 91 7.85 1.91 9.00
N GLU A 92 7.43 1.61 10.21
CA GLU A 92 8.22 0.87 11.18
C GLU A 92 7.73 -0.58 11.26
N ALA A 93 8.67 -1.52 11.11
CA ALA A 93 8.43 -2.93 11.33
C ALA A 93 8.93 -3.32 12.73
N ALA A 94 8.02 -3.48 13.68
CA ALA A 94 8.32 -3.86 15.06
C ALA A 94 9.19 -5.12 15.21
N PRO A 95 8.94 -6.24 14.49
CA PRO A 95 9.75 -7.46 14.65
C PRO A 95 11.20 -7.29 14.17
N LEU A 96 11.44 -6.40 13.21
CA LEU A 96 12.76 -6.17 12.62
C LEU A 96 13.48 -4.96 13.25
N LYS A 97 12.78 -4.16 14.06
CA LYS A 97 13.24 -2.84 14.57
C LYS A 97 13.78 -1.91 13.46
N LYS A 98 13.32 -2.11 12.22
CA LYS A 98 13.70 -1.29 11.06
C LYS A 98 12.65 -0.25 10.78
N LYS A 99 13.11 0.93 10.36
CA LYS A 99 12.28 2.04 9.89
C LYS A 99 12.58 2.26 8.42
N TYR A 100 11.54 2.48 7.64
CA TYR A 100 11.61 2.69 6.21
C TYR A 100 10.87 3.98 5.88
N MET A 101 11.51 4.87 5.13
CA MET A 101 10.85 6.08 4.64
C MET A 101 10.40 5.88 3.20
N LEU A 102 9.12 6.16 2.93
CA LEU A 102 8.58 6.07 1.58
C LEU A 102 8.96 7.30 0.75
N LEU A 103 9.67 7.08 -0.34
CA LEU A 103 10.10 8.08 -1.31
C LEU A 103 9.66 7.70 -2.72
N LEU A 104 9.77 8.66 -3.64
CA LEU A 104 9.55 8.44 -5.06
C LEU A 104 10.89 8.16 -5.75
N ASP A 105 10.92 7.14 -6.58
CA ASP A 105 12.00 6.93 -7.55
C ASP A 105 11.89 7.94 -8.70
N TYR A 106 12.99 8.11 -9.45
CA TYR A 106 13.05 8.89 -10.70
C TYR A 106 12.00 8.44 -11.75
N LYS A 107 11.52 7.19 -11.65
CA LYS A 107 10.47 6.61 -12.50
C LYS A 107 9.04 6.89 -11.98
N GLY A 108 8.90 7.62 -10.86
CA GLY A 108 7.61 7.95 -10.24
C GLY A 108 6.95 6.79 -9.47
N SER A 109 7.70 5.75 -9.11
CA SER A 109 7.23 4.62 -8.29
C SER A 109 7.63 4.82 -6.82
N LEU A 110 6.83 4.29 -5.89
CA LEU A 110 7.18 4.30 -4.46
C LEU A 110 8.35 3.34 -4.16
N LYS A 111 9.38 3.85 -3.50
CA LYS A 111 10.54 3.11 -3.00
C LYS A 111 10.76 3.41 -1.52
N SER A 112 11.17 2.42 -0.74
CA SER A 112 11.60 2.63 0.63
C SER A 112 13.11 2.88 0.69
N VAL A 113 13.51 3.88 1.46
CA VAL A 113 14.91 4.10 1.90
C VAL A 113 15.03 3.76 3.38
#